data_AF-A0AA88VC28-F1
#
_entry.id   AF-A0AA88VC28-F1
#
_cell.length_a   1.000
_cell.length_b   1.000
_cell.length_c   1.000
_cell.angle_alpha   90.00
_cell.angle_beta   90.00
_cell.angle_gamma   90.00
#
_symmetry.space_group_name_H-M   'P 1'
#
loop_
_entity.id
_entity.type
_entity.pdbx_description
1 polymer ?
#
loop_
_entity_poly.entity_id
_entity_poly.type
_entity_poly.pdbx_seq_one_letter_code
_entity_poly.pdbx_strand_id
1 'polypeptide(L)'
;MEGKAHTFYVEKSPVKYFMDEMHGGNSLRSTTTLANEKERERVYDTIFRLPWRCELLIDVGYFVCLDSFLSLLTIMPARVLMTFWRLLKTRQFKRLSAAELSDFCCFVVLACGVTLLQQTDISLIYHMIRGQGTIKLYVVYNVLEIFDKLSQSFGGDVLQTLFNTADGLANSSPENMRYWLWRFISDEALAVASSDILSLPITFYSVERFHISAFLLFVLAQNILEAEGPWLENFIFNALLVFLCEVMIDIIKHSFLAKFNDIKPILFSEFLEDLCKQTLNIHSDGSKKNLTFVPLAPACVVIRVLSPVYAAHLPYSPLPWRLFWIFILSAMTFVMLSCLKVMIGMGLRKHATWYVTRCQKRKLHSD
;
A
#
# COMPACT_ATOMS: atom_id res chain seq x y z
N MET A 1 46.73 -43.68 -51.09
CA MET A 1 47.45 -44.44 -50.06
C MET A 1 48.28 -43.46 -49.25
N GLU A 2 48.40 -43.74 -47.95
CA GLU A 2 49.12 -43.00 -46.89
C GLU A 2 48.39 -41.82 -46.24
N GLY A 3 47.50 -42.16 -45.30
CA GLY A 3 47.09 -41.29 -44.22
C GLY A 3 48.17 -41.20 -43.15
N LYS A 4 48.57 -39.98 -42.78
CA LYS A 4 49.31 -39.72 -41.55
C LYS A 4 48.31 -39.53 -40.41
N ALA A 5 48.19 -40.56 -39.57
CA ALA A 5 47.48 -40.48 -38.31
C ALA A 5 48.21 -39.46 -37.41
N HIS A 6 47.56 -38.35 -37.09
CA HIS A 6 48.00 -37.46 -36.01
C HIS A 6 47.66 -38.13 -34.67
N THR A 7 48.65 -38.81 -34.09
CA THR A 7 48.60 -39.31 -32.73
C THR A 7 48.55 -38.12 -31.77
N PHE A 8 47.38 -37.85 -31.18
CA PHE A 8 47.26 -36.90 -30.07
C PHE A 8 47.91 -37.53 -28.82
N TYR A 9 49.15 -37.16 -28.54
CA TYR A 9 49.78 -37.45 -27.25
C TYR A 9 49.13 -36.57 -26.17
N VAL A 10 48.24 -37.15 -25.36
CA VAL A 10 47.82 -36.56 -24.08
C VAL A 10 48.91 -36.87 -23.04
N GLU A 11 50.02 -36.15 -23.13
CA GLU A 11 51.00 -36.07 -22.04
C GLU A 11 50.93 -34.67 -21.42
N LYS A 12 49.87 -34.41 -20.66
CA LYS A 12 49.92 -33.38 -19.61
C LYS A 12 49.94 -34.10 -18.28
N SER A 13 51.10 -34.07 -17.59
CA SER A 13 51.16 -34.60 -16.22
C SER A 13 50.12 -33.87 -15.35
N PRO A 14 49.53 -34.53 -14.35
CA PRO A 14 48.57 -33.90 -13.45
C PRO A 14 49.12 -32.63 -12.80
N VAL A 15 50.43 -32.60 -12.55
CA VAL A 15 51.14 -31.44 -12.00
C VAL A 15 51.22 -30.29 -13.00
N LYS A 16 51.41 -30.58 -14.29
CA LYS A 16 51.43 -29.56 -15.35
C LYS A 16 50.02 -29.00 -15.60
N TYR A 17 48.99 -29.85 -15.55
CA TYR A 17 47.60 -29.41 -15.57
C TYR A 17 47.27 -28.56 -14.34
N PHE A 18 47.67 -28.99 -13.15
CA PHE A 18 47.45 -28.24 -11.90
C PHE A 18 48.24 -26.92 -11.85
N MET A 19 49.45 -26.87 -12.40
CA MET A 19 50.23 -25.64 -12.56
C MET A 19 49.58 -24.69 -13.58
N ASP A 20 49.09 -25.20 -14.71
CA ASP A 20 48.31 -24.43 -15.69
C ASP A 20 47.00 -23.90 -15.06
N GLU A 21 46.33 -24.69 -14.23
CA GLU A 21 45.11 -24.29 -13.49
C GLU A 21 45.43 -23.33 -12.33
N MET A 22 46.58 -23.40 -11.68
CA MET A 22 46.97 -22.41 -10.66
C MET A 22 47.42 -21.08 -11.26
N HIS A 23 48.05 -21.08 -12.44
CA HIS A 23 48.49 -19.86 -13.13
C HIS A 23 47.42 -19.25 -14.05
N GLY A 24 46.51 -20.07 -14.56
CA GLY A 24 45.49 -19.69 -15.54
C GLY A 24 44.06 -20.09 -15.20
N GLY A 25 43.83 -20.77 -14.06
CA GLY A 25 42.48 -21.10 -13.59
C GLY A 25 41.66 -19.85 -13.33
N ASN A 26 40.35 -20.04 -13.09
CA ASN A 26 39.33 -19.00 -12.99
C ASN A 26 39.64 -17.90 -11.95
N SER A 27 40.57 -17.03 -12.29
CA SER A 27 40.73 -15.73 -11.69
C SER A 27 39.40 -15.02 -11.87
N LEU A 28 38.93 -14.32 -10.84
CA LEU A 28 37.79 -13.41 -10.98
C LEU A 28 37.98 -12.42 -12.16
N ARG A 29 39.25 -12.20 -12.55
CA ARG A 29 39.70 -11.40 -13.69
C ARG A 29 39.51 -12.08 -15.06
N SER A 30 39.49 -13.41 -15.15
CA SER A 30 39.24 -14.12 -16.42
C SER A 30 37.75 -14.37 -16.69
N THR A 31 36.94 -14.40 -15.62
CA THR A 31 35.46 -14.46 -15.70
C THR A 31 34.82 -13.08 -15.85
N THR A 32 35.50 -12.01 -15.41
CA THR A 32 35.15 -10.65 -15.80
C THR A 32 35.80 -10.36 -17.15
N THR A 33 35.02 -10.46 -18.23
CA THR A 33 35.38 -9.74 -19.47
C THR A 33 35.72 -8.31 -19.07
N LEU A 34 36.71 -7.70 -19.73
CA LEU A 34 37.01 -6.28 -19.58
C LEU A 34 35.79 -5.53 -20.12
N ALA A 35 34.74 -5.48 -19.30
CA ALA A 35 33.45 -4.92 -19.66
C ALA A 35 33.75 -3.49 -20.05
N ASN A 36 33.49 -3.17 -21.32
CA ASN A 36 33.64 -1.84 -21.87
C ASN A 36 33.16 -0.84 -20.81
N GLU A 37 33.88 0.25 -20.56
CA GLU A 37 33.47 1.23 -19.55
C GLU A 37 32.01 1.66 -19.73
N LYS A 38 31.51 1.71 -20.99
CA LYS A 38 30.10 1.89 -21.37
C LYS A 38 29.12 0.81 -20.87
N GLU A 39 29.56 -0.43 -20.76
CA GLU A 39 28.76 -1.54 -20.24
C GLU A 39 28.77 -1.52 -18.71
N ARG A 40 29.91 -1.19 -18.09
CA ARG A 40 29.96 -0.92 -16.64
C ARG A 40 29.10 0.27 -16.24
N GLU A 41 29.18 1.39 -16.95
CA GLU A 41 28.32 2.56 -16.73
C GLU A 41 26.85 2.19 -16.86
N ARG A 42 26.45 1.42 -17.89
CA ARG A 42 25.07 0.93 -18.02
C ARG A 42 24.66 0.03 -16.86
N VAL A 43 25.56 -0.81 -16.37
CA VAL A 43 25.31 -1.66 -15.19
C VAL A 43 25.17 -0.82 -13.92
N TYR A 44 26.01 0.19 -13.70
CA TYR A 44 25.87 1.10 -12.54
C TYR A 44 24.61 1.95 -12.62
N ASP A 45 24.28 2.50 -13.79
CA ASP A 45 23.05 3.27 -14.01
C ASP A 45 21.82 2.37 -13.83
N THR A 46 21.89 1.09 -14.21
CA THR A 46 20.79 0.14 -14.00
C THR A 46 20.72 -0.37 -12.56
N ILE A 47 21.84 -0.56 -11.86
CA ILE A 47 21.85 -1.11 -10.49
C ILE A 47 21.50 -0.04 -9.45
N PHE A 48 21.94 1.21 -9.61
CA PHE A 48 21.74 2.24 -8.58
C PHE A 48 20.66 3.26 -8.93
N ARG A 49 20.50 3.61 -10.21
CA ARG A 49 19.51 4.62 -10.62
C ARG A 49 18.09 4.06 -10.70
N LEU A 50 17.97 2.78 -11.02
CA LEU A 50 16.70 2.10 -11.14
C LEU A 50 15.99 1.92 -9.80
N PRO A 51 16.63 1.43 -8.72
CA PRO A 51 16.00 1.38 -7.42
C PRO A 51 15.62 2.78 -6.93
N TRP A 52 16.44 3.79 -7.19
CA TRP A 52 16.11 5.16 -6.81
C TRP A 52 14.85 5.71 -7.51
N ARG A 53 14.66 5.40 -8.80
CA ARG A 53 13.44 5.75 -9.54
C ARG A 53 12.23 4.98 -9.02
N CYS A 54 12.42 3.72 -8.66
CA CYS A 54 11.39 2.90 -8.06
C CYS A 54 10.99 3.43 -6.67
N GLU A 55 11.97 3.78 -5.85
CA GLU A 55 11.79 4.35 -4.52
C GLU A 55 10.95 5.63 -4.56
N LEU A 56 11.27 6.53 -5.48
CA LEU A 56 10.49 7.75 -5.69
C LEU A 56 9.03 7.46 -6.08
N LEU A 57 8.80 6.42 -6.90
CA LEU A 57 7.45 6.00 -7.25
C LEU A 57 6.71 5.44 -6.03
N ILE A 58 7.37 4.60 -5.23
CA ILE A 58 6.81 4.00 -4.03
C ILE A 58 6.48 5.07 -2.99
N ASP A 59 7.34 6.07 -2.80
CA ASP A 59 7.14 7.18 -1.87
C ASP A 59 5.97 8.08 -2.29
N VAL A 60 5.88 8.44 -3.57
CA VAL A 60 4.72 9.20 -4.07
C VAL A 60 3.44 8.36 -3.93
N GLY A 61 3.50 7.07 -4.24
CA GLY A 61 2.40 6.13 -4.01
C GLY A 61 1.98 6.03 -2.55
N TYR A 62 2.93 6.03 -1.61
CA TYR A 62 2.66 6.06 -0.17
C TYR A 62 1.87 7.31 0.23
N PHE A 63 2.27 8.49 -0.24
CA PHE A 63 1.53 9.73 0.07
C PHE A 63 0.15 9.79 -0.59
N VAL A 64 -0.02 9.22 -1.79
CA VAL A 64 -1.34 9.04 -2.41
C VAL A 64 -2.23 8.14 -1.53
N CYS A 65 -1.71 7.00 -1.09
CA CYS A 65 -2.42 6.09 -0.19
C CYS A 65 -2.78 6.76 1.14
N LEU A 66 -1.85 7.53 1.72
CA LEU A 66 -2.07 8.27 2.96
C LEU A 66 -3.14 9.37 2.79
N ASP A 67 -3.17 10.09 1.67
CA ASP A 67 -4.24 11.07 1.39
C ASP A 67 -5.62 10.39 1.28
N SER A 68 -5.69 9.27 0.55
CA SER A 68 -6.92 8.46 0.45
C SER A 68 -7.37 7.94 1.81
N PHE A 69 -6.46 7.40 2.61
CA PHE A 69 -6.71 6.96 3.98
C PHE A 69 -7.27 8.08 4.86
N LEU A 70 -6.63 9.25 4.85
CA LEU A 70 -7.11 10.40 5.61
C LEU A 70 -8.46 10.88 5.10
N SER A 71 -8.76 10.72 3.80
CA SER A 71 -10.08 10.99 3.23
C SER A 71 -11.16 10.09 3.84
N LEU A 72 -10.85 8.81 4.05
CA LEU A 72 -11.77 7.86 4.69
C LEU A 72 -12.06 8.23 6.14
N LEU A 73 -11.07 8.73 6.88
CA LEU A 73 -11.26 9.12 8.28
C LEU A 73 -11.93 10.49 8.45
N THR A 74 -11.77 11.41 7.49
CA THR A 74 -12.23 12.80 7.62
C THR A 74 -13.39 13.15 6.69
N ILE A 75 -13.18 13.05 5.38
CA ILE A 75 -14.14 13.51 4.37
C ILE A 75 -15.36 12.61 4.32
N MET A 76 -15.18 11.28 4.32
CA MET A 76 -16.28 10.33 4.17
C MET A 76 -17.29 10.45 5.34
N PRO A 77 -16.90 10.40 6.63
CA PRO A 77 -17.81 10.63 7.75
C PRO A 77 -18.47 12.01 7.71
N ALA A 78 -17.72 13.06 7.32
CA ALA A 78 -18.28 14.40 7.20
C ALA A 78 -19.38 14.47 6.11
N ARG A 79 -19.18 13.81 4.97
CA ARG A 79 -20.19 13.72 3.90
C ARG A 79 -21.43 12.95 4.34
N VAL A 80 -21.26 11.80 4.99
CA VAL A 80 -22.39 11.02 5.54
C VAL A 80 -23.17 11.85 6.56
N LEU A 81 -22.48 12.56 7.44
CA LEU A 81 -23.11 13.45 8.44
C LEU A 81 -23.85 14.62 7.78
N MET A 82 -23.26 15.26 6.76
CA MET A 82 -23.93 16.33 6.00
C MET A 82 -25.19 15.82 5.28
N THR A 83 -25.14 14.63 4.67
CA THR A 83 -26.29 14.00 4.01
C THR A 83 -27.39 13.66 5.02
N PHE A 84 -27.03 13.12 6.18
CA PHE A 84 -27.96 12.83 7.27
C PHE A 84 -28.60 14.12 7.82
N TRP A 85 -27.80 15.16 8.04
CA TRP A 85 -28.27 16.47 8.50
C TRP A 85 -29.24 17.11 7.50
N ARG A 86 -28.93 17.01 6.20
CA ARG A 86 -29.82 17.44 5.10
C ARG A 86 -31.14 16.67 5.14
N LEU A 87 -31.10 15.35 5.28
CA LEU A 87 -32.30 14.52 5.37
C LEU A 87 -33.17 14.91 6.58
N LEU A 88 -32.54 15.12 7.75
CA LEU A 88 -33.22 15.51 8.99
C LEU A 88 -33.89 16.89 8.87
N LYS A 89 -33.21 17.86 8.24
CA LYS A 89 -33.71 19.23 8.07
C LYS A 89 -34.81 19.35 7.01
N THR A 90 -34.72 18.58 5.93
CA THR A 90 -35.63 18.74 4.78
C THR A 90 -36.84 17.80 4.83
N ARG A 91 -36.85 16.76 5.69
CA ARG A 91 -37.91 15.73 5.87
C ARG A 91 -38.45 15.08 4.57
N GLN A 92 -37.83 15.34 3.43
CA GLN A 92 -38.17 14.84 2.12
C GLN A 92 -37.07 13.86 1.72
N PHE A 93 -37.44 12.61 1.46
CA PHE A 93 -36.55 11.59 0.90
C PHE A 93 -36.23 11.94 -0.55
N LYS A 94 -35.34 12.90 -0.75
CA LYS A 94 -34.75 13.14 -2.07
C LYS A 94 -33.84 11.95 -2.39
N ARG A 95 -33.94 11.47 -3.64
CA ARG A 95 -33.15 10.33 -4.13
C ARG A 95 -31.65 10.59 -3.95
N LEU A 96 -30.94 9.66 -3.28
CA LEU A 96 -29.50 9.75 -3.05
C LEU A 96 -28.76 9.67 -4.39
N SER A 97 -27.71 10.48 -4.53
CA SER A 97 -26.78 10.37 -5.67
C SER A 97 -25.93 9.11 -5.55
N ALA A 98 -25.49 8.54 -6.68
CA ALA A 98 -24.62 7.36 -6.71
C ALA A 98 -23.34 7.55 -5.86
N ALA A 99 -22.79 8.77 -5.82
CA ALA A 99 -21.65 9.10 -4.98
C ALA A 99 -21.99 9.07 -3.47
N GLU A 100 -23.17 9.57 -3.08
CA GLU A 100 -23.62 9.57 -1.68
C GLU A 100 -23.92 8.14 -1.20
N LEU A 101 -24.43 7.29 -2.09
CA LEU A 101 -24.68 5.88 -1.83
C LEU A 101 -23.38 5.08 -1.69
N SER A 102 -22.40 5.33 -2.57
CA SER A 102 -21.07 4.71 -2.47
C SER A 102 -20.32 5.09 -1.19
N ASP A 103 -20.38 6.36 -0.79
CA ASP A 103 -19.78 6.83 0.47
C ASP A 103 -20.45 6.15 1.68
N PHE A 104 -21.77 5.91 1.62
CA PHE A 104 -22.50 5.17 2.65
C PHE A 104 -22.11 3.69 2.73
N CYS A 105 -22.00 2.98 1.59
CA CYS A 105 -21.50 1.60 1.56
C CYS A 105 -20.12 1.48 2.19
N CYS A 106 -19.20 2.36 1.78
CA CYS A 106 -17.82 2.34 2.28
C CYS A 106 -17.78 2.54 3.80
N PHE A 107 -18.65 3.40 4.32
CA PHE A 107 -18.82 3.58 5.76
C PHE A 107 -19.36 2.32 6.46
N VAL A 108 -20.36 1.63 5.88
CA VAL A 108 -20.90 0.38 6.45
C VAL A 108 -19.84 -0.71 6.49
N VAL A 109 -19.07 -0.89 5.40
CA VAL A 109 -17.97 -1.85 5.32
C VAL A 109 -16.91 -1.56 6.40
N LEU A 110 -16.49 -0.29 6.55
CA LEU A 110 -15.55 0.12 7.59
C LEU A 110 -16.09 -0.14 9.00
N ALA A 111 -17.35 0.20 9.26
CA ALA A 111 -17.97 -0.02 10.56
C ALA A 111 -18.02 -1.51 10.89
N CYS A 112 -18.43 -2.35 9.93
CA CYS A 112 -18.44 -3.81 10.07
C CYS A 112 -17.04 -4.34 10.40
N GLY A 113 -16.04 -3.99 9.59
CA GLY A 113 -14.65 -4.43 9.78
C GLY A 113 -14.08 -4.03 11.15
N VAL A 114 -14.35 -2.81 11.61
CA VAL A 114 -13.95 -2.36 12.96
C VAL A 114 -14.65 -3.19 14.05
N THR A 115 -15.94 -3.46 13.93
CA THR A 115 -16.68 -4.25 14.93
C THR A 115 -16.20 -5.69 15.01
N LEU A 116 -15.94 -6.34 13.87
CA LEU A 116 -15.40 -7.70 13.81
C LEU A 116 -14.00 -7.76 14.42
N LEU A 117 -13.14 -6.79 14.09
CA LEU A 117 -11.82 -6.69 14.69
C LEU A 117 -11.93 -6.45 16.19
N GLN A 118 -12.80 -5.56 16.69
CA GLN A 118 -12.95 -5.34 18.12
C GLN A 118 -13.40 -6.59 18.90
N GLN A 119 -14.22 -7.46 18.29
CA GLN A 119 -14.63 -8.73 18.89
C GLN A 119 -13.52 -9.79 18.91
N THR A 120 -12.44 -9.58 18.16
CA THR A 120 -11.34 -10.54 18.05
C THR A 120 -10.27 -10.28 19.11
N ASP A 121 -10.16 -11.12 20.14
CA ASP A 121 -9.15 -10.97 21.19
C ASP A 121 -7.72 -11.24 20.70
N ILE A 122 -6.87 -10.20 20.72
CA ILE A 122 -5.46 -10.28 20.27
C ILE A 122 -4.66 -11.26 21.14
N SER A 123 -4.98 -11.34 22.44
CA SER A 123 -4.36 -12.26 23.39
C SER A 123 -4.61 -13.73 23.02
N LEU A 124 -5.81 -14.05 22.53
CA LEU A 124 -6.18 -15.41 22.11
C LEU A 124 -5.45 -15.81 20.83
N ILE A 125 -5.36 -14.90 19.86
CA ILE A 125 -4.55 -15.10 18.65
C ILE A 125 -3.07 -15.29 19.03
N TYR A 126 -2.52 -14.44 19.90
CA TYR A 126 -1.13 -14.53 20.33
C TYR A 126 -0.83 -15.85 21.06
N HIS A 127 -1.70 -16.28 21.99
CA HIS A 127 -1.55 -17.56 22.68
C HIS A 127 -1.68 -18.75 21.73
N MET A 128 -2.58 -18.67 20.75
CA MET A 128 -2.75 -19.69 19.73
C MET A 128 -1.54 -19.77 18.80
N ILE A 129 -0.95 -18.63 18.42
CA ILE A 129 0.28 -18.53 17.62
C ILE A 129 1.49 -19.09 18.39
N ARG A 130 1.67 -18.69 19.66
CA ARG A 130 2.80 -19.13 20.50
C ARG A 130 2.74 -20.62 20.83
N GLY A 131 1.56 -21.22 20.85
CA GLY A 131 1.36 -22.66 21.06
C GLY A 131 1.66 -23.54 19.85
N GLN A 132 1.97 -22.95 18.68
CA GLN A 132 2.30 -23.69 17.45
C GLN A 132 3.81 -23.69 17.18
N GLY A 133 4.29 -24.75 16.53
CA GLY A 133 5.70 -24.85 16.12
C GLY A 133 6.07 -23.84 15.03
N THR A 134 7.31 -23.33 15.06
CA THR A 134 7.82 -22.27 14.16
C THR A 134 7.60 -22.56 12.68
N ILE A 135 7.74 -23.82 12.25
CA ILE A 135 7.51 -24.25 10.86
C ILE A 135 6.03 -24.17 10.46
N LYS A 136 5.12 -24.55 11.36
CA LYS A 136 3.66 -24.45 11.12
C LYS A 136 3.22 -23.00 11.05
N LEU A 137 3.77 -22.15 11.92
CA LEU A 137 3.48 -20.72 11.91
C LEU A 137 3.98 -20.07 10.60
N TYR A 138 5.17 -20.44 10.14
CA TYR A 138 5.69 -19.99 8.84
C TYR A 138 4.78 -20.42 7.69
N VAL A 139 4.32 -21.66 7.66
CA VAL A 139 3.39 -22.15 6.61
C VAL A 139 2.05 -21.42 6.68
N VAL A 140 1.47 -21.23 7.86
CA VAL A 140 0.22 -20.48 8.04
C VAL A 140 0.40 -19.02 7.63
N TYR A 141 1.51 -18.38 8.01
CA TYR A 141 1.85 -17.02 7.57
C TYR A 141 1.96 -16.95 6.04
N ASN A 142 2.68 -17.87 5.40
CA ASN A 142 2.79 -17.88 3.94
C ASN A 142 1.45 -18.14 3.24
N VAL A 143 0.62 -19.04 3.77
CA VAL A 143 -0.71 -19.31 3.23
C VAL A 143 -1.63 -18.10 3.43
N LEU A 144 -1.59 -17.44 4.60
CA LEU A 144 -2.32 -16.21 4.85
C LEU A 144 -1.81 -15.06 3.97
N GLU A 145 -0.51 -14.99 3.69
CA GLU A 145 0.08 -14.00 2.78
C GLU A 145 -0.35 -14.25 1.32
N ILE A 146 -0.39 -15.51 0.88
CA ILE A 146 -0.87 -15.90 -0.46
C ILE A 146 -2.38 -15.68 -0.58
N PHE A 147 -3.15 -16.03 0.45
CA PHE A 147 -4.59 -15.83 0.53
C PHE A 147 -4.94 -14.35 0.59
N ASP A 148 -4.12 -13.56 1.30
CA ASP A 148 -4.13 -12.12 1.24
C ASP A 148 -4.01 -11.74 -0.23
N LYS A 149 -2.86 -12.01 -0.87
CA LYS A 149 -2.51 -11.73 -2.29
C LYS A 149 -3.52 -12.21 -3.34
N LEU A 150 -4.35 -13.21 -3.05
CA LEU A 150 -5.43 -13.66 -3.92
C LEU A 150 -6.67 -12.79 -3.77
N SER A 151 -7.14 -12.57 -2.55
CA SER A 151 -8.33 -11.75 -2.31
C SER A 151 -8.07 -10.29 -2.71
N GLN A 152 -6.83 -9.84 -2.56
CA GLN A 152 -6.21 -8.63 -3.13
C GLN A 152 -6.62 -8.37 -4.60
N SER A 153 -6.53 -9.38 -5.45
CA SER A 153 -6.88 -9.27 -6.87
C SER A 153 -8.39 -9.21 -7.15
N PHE A 154 -9.22 -9.68 -6.21
CA PHE A 154 -10.67 -9.72 -6.34
C PHE A 154 -11.36 -8.42 -5.85
N GLY A 155 -10.89 -7.81 -4.76
CA GLY A 155 -11.62 -6.70 -4.11
C GLY A 155 -11.76 -5.42 -4.93
N GLY A 156 -10.80 -5.11 -5.80
CA GLY A 156 -10.91 -3.98 -6.73
C GLY A 156 -12.06 -4.14 -7.72
N ASP A 157 -12.29 -5.36 -8.21
CA ASP A 157 -13.41 -5.67 -9.09
C ASP A 157 -14.74 -5.76 -8.32
N VAL A 158 -14.73 -6.18 -7.04
CA VAL A 158 -15.94 -6.18 -6.18
C VAL A 158 -16.42 -4.76 -5.85
N LEU A 159 -15.53 -3.85 -5.43
CA LEU A 159 -15.90 -2.45 -5.16
C LEU A 159 -16.36 -1.71 -6.42
N GLN A 160 -15.73 -1.99 -7.57
CA GLN A 160 -16.18 -1.43 -8.84
C GLN A 160 -17.55 -1.97 -9.25
N THR A 161 -17.81 -3.26 -9.02
CA THR A 161 -19.12 -3.86 -9.26
C THR A 161 -20.18 -3.27 -8.35
N LEU A 162 -19.87 -3.09 -7.07
CA LEU A 162 -20.73 -2.40 -6.09
C LEU A 162 -21.05 -0.97 -6.54
N PHE A 163 -20.06 -0.22 -7.02
CA PHE A 163 -20.27 1.14 -7.54
C PHE A 163 -21.19 1.15 -8.75
N ASN A 164 -21.01 0.21 -9.68
CA ASN A 164 -21.89 0.08 -10.85
C ASN A 164 -23.33 -0.29 -10.44
N THR A 165 -23.49 -1.13 -9.41
CA THR A 165 -24.80 -1.47 -8.85
C THR A 165 -25.43 -0.29 -8.10
N ALA A 166 -24.62 0.52 -7.40
CA ALA A 166 -25.04 1.75 -6.74
C ALA A 166 -25.53 2.80 -7.76
N ASP A 167 -24.82 2.97 -8.88
CA ASP A 167 -25.24 3.86 -9.96
C ASP A 167 -26.51 3.35 -10.66
N GLY A 168 -26.62 2.04 -10.87
CA GLY A 168 -27.84 1.39 -11.35
C GLY A 168 -29.04 1.60 -10.41
N LEU A 169 -28.82 1.58 -9.09
CA LEU A 169 -29.87 1.86 -8.08
C LEU A 169 -30.24 3.35 -8.06
N ALA A 170 -29.27 4.26 -8.23
CA ALA A 170 -29.50 5.70 -8.29
C ALA A 170 -30.29 6.12 -9.54
N ASN A 171 -30.12 5.42 -10.67
CA ASN A 171 -30.73 5.80 -11.96
C ASN A 171 -31.94 4.94 -12.38
N SER A 172 -32.32 3.91 -11.64
CA SER A 172 -33.39 2.96 -12.01
C SER A 172 -34.83 3.51 -11.90
N SER A 173 -35.77 2.93 -12.64
CA SER A 173 -37.21 3.22 -12.45
C SER A 173 -37.72 2.58 -11.14
N PRO A 174 -38.80 3.10 -10.52
CA PRO A 174 -39.33 2.58 -9.26
C PRO A 174 -39.80 1.12 -9.34
N GLU A 175 -40.13 0.62 -10.53
CA GLU A 175 -40.58 -0.76 -10.77
C GLU A 175 -39.45 -1.79 -10.63
N ASN A 176 -38.22 -1.43 -11.04
CA ASN A 176 -37.04 -2.28 -10.94
C ASN A 176 -36.24 -2.06 -9.64
N MET A 177 -36.68 -1.13 -8.78
CA MET A 177 -35.94 -0.73 -7.58
C MET A 177 -35.69 -1.90 -6.63
N ARG A 178 -36.65 -2.83 -6.49
CA ARG A 178 -36.50 -4.00 -5.62
C ARG A 178 -35.42 -4.98 -6.10
N TYR A 179 -35.28 -5.15 -7.41
CA TYR A 179 -34.22 -5.97 -8.01
C TYR A 179 -32.85 -5.36 -7.76
N TRP A 180 -32.70 -4.06 -8.05
CA TRP A 180 -31.45 -3.32 -7.81
C TRP A 180 -31.09 -3.27 -6.33
N LEU A 181 -32.07 -3.17 -5.43
CA LEU A 181 -31.84 -3.19 -3.98
C LEU A 181 -31.33 -4.55 -3.49
N TRP A 182 -31.92 -5.66 -3.95
CA TRP A 182 -31.42 -7.00 -3.60
C TRP A 182 -30.03 -7.26 -4.16
N ARG A 183 -29.77 -6.81 -5.40
CA ARG A 183 -28.45 -6.92 -6.02
C ARG A 183 -27.41 -6.09 -5.27
N PHE A 184 -27.77 -4.89 -4.86
CA PHE A 184 -26.94 -4.02 -4.04
C PHE A 184 -26.61 -4.65 -2.68
N ILE A 185 -27.59 -5.21 -1.97
CA ILE A 185 -27.37 -5.92 -0.70
C ILE A 185 -26.46 -7.14 -0.88
N SER A 186 -26.64 -7.89 -1.98
CA SER A 186 -25.79 -9.04 -2.30
C SER A 186 -24.35 -8.62 -2.59
N ASP A 187 -24.16 -7.57 -3.39
CA ASP A 187 -22.84 -7.03 -3.72
C ASP A 187 -22.17 -6.40 -2.49
N GLU A 188 -22.94 -5.80 -1.57
CA GLU A 188 -22.47 -5.26 -0.30
C GLU A 188 -22.04 -6.39 0.65
N ALA A 189 -22.80 -7.48 0.76
CA ALA A 189 -22.41 -8.65 1.52
C ALA A 189 -21.14 -9.30 0.96
N LEU A 190 -21.00 -9.37 -0.37
CA LEU A 190 -19.80 -9.84 -1.04
C LEU A 190 -18.61 -8.90 -0.78
N ALA A 191 -18.83 -7.59 -0.82
CA ALA A 191 -17.83 -6.59 -0.50
C ALA A 191 -17.32 -6.74 0.94
N VAL A 192 -18.23 -6.87 1.91
CA VAL A 192 -17.88 -7.13 3.33
C VAL A 192 -17.06 -8.41 3.46
N ALA A 193 -17.53 -9.51 2.86
CA ALA A 193 -16.82 -10.80 2.90
C ALA A 193 -15.44 -10.75 2.23
N SER A 194 -15.27 -9.90 1.20
CA SER A 194 -13.99 -9.69 0.52
C SER A 194 -13.09 -8.65 1.18
N SER A 195 -13.64 -7.77 2.03
CA SER A 195 -12.94 -6.59 2.55
C SER A 195 -11.92 -6.89 3.64
N ASP A 196 -11.94 -8.09 4.22
CA ASP A 196 -11.00 -8.50 5.26
C ASP A 196 -9.61 -8.89 4.69
N ILE A 197 -9.42 -8.91 3.36
CA ILE A 197 -8.28 -9.54 2.71
C ILE A 197 -7.99 -8.82 1.37
N LEU A 198 -6.91 -8.03 1.17
CA LEU A 198 -6.99 -6.56 0.95
C LEU A 198 -5.71 -5.76 0.52
N SER A 199 -4.92 -6.13 -0.49
CA SER A 199 -3.96 -5.24 -1.22
C SER A 199 -3.84 -5.63 -2.71
N LEU A 200 -2.80 -5.34 -3.51
CA LEU A 200 -2.71 -5.68 -4.96
C LEU A 200 -1.21 -5.59 -5.38
N PRO A 201 -0.65 -6.36 -6.32
CA PRO A 201 0.79 -6.67 -6.39
C PRO A 201 1.78 -5.55 -6.80
N ILE A 202 1.32 -4.40 -7.34
CA ILE A 202 2.21 -3.26 -7.70
C ILE A 202 2.04 -2.12 -6.69
N THR A 203 0.85 -1.99 -6.12
CA THR A 203 0.59 -1.23 -4.89
C THR A 203 1.07 -1.93 -3.63
N PHE A 204 1.49 -3.18 -3.71
CA PHE A 204 1.92 -4.00 -2.60
C PHE A 204 3.02 -3.30 -1.80
N TYR A 205 3.99 -2.65 -2.44
CA TYR A 205 5.10 -1.99 -1.74
C TYR A 205 4.72 -0.66 -1.06
N SER A 206 3.95 0.20 -1.75
CA SER A 206 3.41 1.42 -1.11
C SER A 206 2.42 1.07 0.02
N VAL A 207 1.67 -0.02 -0.15
CA VAL A 207 0.75 -0.55 0.86
C VAL A 207 1.52 -1.24 1.99
N GLU A 208 2.60 -1.98 1.73
CA GLU A 208 3.51 -2.56 2.72
C GLU A 208 4.09 -1.46 3.62
N ARG A 209 4.61 -0.37 3.03
CA ARG A 209 5.09 0.79 3.81
C ARG A 209 3.98 1.46 4.60
N PHE A 210 2.77 1.50 4.04
CA PHE A 210 1.59 2.00 4.76
C PHE A 210 1.21 1.09 5.94
N HIS A 211 1.27 -0.23 5.77
CA HIS A 211 1.07 -1.21 6.84
C HIS A 211 2.15 -1.12 7.91
N ILE A 212 3.43 -1.04 7.53
CA ILE A 212 4.54 -0.83 8.46
C ILE A 212 4.32 0.48 9.25
N SER A 213 3.91 1.55 8.58
CA SER A 213 3.57 2.82 9.25
C SER A 213 2.40 2.65 10.24
N ALA A 214 1.36 1.90 9.88
CA ALA A 214 0.24 1.60 10.76
C ALA A 214 0.64 0.73 11.96
N PHE A 215 1.54 -0.25 11.76
CA PHE A 215 2.10 -1.07 12.83
C PHE A 215 3.00 -0.25 13.77
N LEU A 216 3.83 0.64 13.24
CA LEU A 216 4.63 1.55 14.06
C LEU A 216 3.74 2.50 14.86
N LEU A 217 2.65 3.00 14.27
CA LEU A 217 1.63 3.78 14.99
C LEU A 217 0.96 2.95 16.10
N PHE A 218 0.76 1.66 15.89
CA PHE A 218 0.27 0.75 16.93
C PHE A 218 1.25 0.58 18.08
N VAL A 219 2.53 0.31 17.78
CA VAL A 219 3.57 0.20 18.82
C VAL A 219 3.72 1.53 19.58
N LEU A 220 3.61 2.67 18.89
CA LEU A 220 3.58 3.99 19.52
C LEU A 220 2.38 4.13 20.48
N ALA A 221 1.19 3.76 20.02
CA ALA A 221 -0.04 3.80 20.82
C ALA A 221 0.06 2.92 22.08
N GLN A 222 0.63 1.71 21.95
CA GLN A 222 0.87 0.82 23.09
C GLN A 222 1.90 1.37 24.06
N ASN A 223 3.02 1.92 23.57
CA ASN A 223 4.04 2.53 24.43
C ASN A 223 3.48 3.73 25.21
N ILE A 224 2.60 4.54 24.61
CA ILE A 224 1.93 5.65 25.32
C ILE A 224 1.06 5.13 26.47
N LEU A 225 0.44 3.95 26.32
CA LEU A 225 -0.49 3.39 27.28
C LEU A 225 0.18 2.56 28.39
N GLU A 226 1.23 1.81 28.05
CA GLU A 226 1.79 0.76 28.92
C GLU A 226 3.21 1.04 29.41
N ALA A 227 3.97 1.94 28.76
CA ALA A 227 5.39 2.09 29.07
C ALA A 227 5.63 3.03 30.27
N GLU A 228 6.31 2.52 31.29
CA GLU A 228 6.82 3.29 32.42
C GLU A 228 8.27 3.74 32.14
N GLY A 229 8.50 5.05 32.00
CA GLY A 229 9.84 5.65 31.82
C GLY A 229 10.09 6.29 30.45
N PRO A 230 11.34 6.72 30.15
CA PRO A 230 11.69 7.35 28.88
C PRO A 230 11.83 6.31 27.76
N TRP A 231 10.78 6.15 26.96
CA TRP A 231 10.72 5.17 25.85
C TRP A 231 10.87 5.79 24.46
N LEU A 232 10.63 7.11 24.33
CA LEU A 232 10.46 7.79 23.04
C LEU A 232 11.72 7.74 22.16
N GLU A 233 12.91 7.92 22.74
CA GLU A 233 14.17 7.89 21.98
C GLU A 233 14.42 6.50 21.38
N ASN A 234 14.27 5.45 22.18
CA ASN A 234 14.40 4.07 21.74
C ASN A 234 13.35 3.72 20.68
N PHE A 235 12.11 4.19 20.86
CA PHE A 235 11.06 4.00 19.86
C PHE A 235 11.43 4.65 18.53
N ILE A 236 11.88 5.91 18.53
CA ILE A 236 12.28 6.61 17.30
C ILE A 236 13.44 5.90 16.62
N PHE A 237 14.46 5.48 17.38
CA PHE A 237 15.61 4.77 16.82
C PHE A 237 15.18 3.44 16.17
N ASN A 238 14.37 2.64 16.87
CA ASN A 238 13.87 1.36 16.34
C ASN A 238 12.96 1.57 15.12
N ALA A 239 12.06 2.55 15.16
CA ALA A 239 11.19 2.88 14.04
C ALA A 239 11.99 3.32 12.80
N LEU A 240 13.01 4.16 13.00
CA LEU A 240 13.91 4.58 11.92
C LEU A 240 14.69 3.40 11.35
N LEU A 241 15.19 2.51 12.20
CA LEU A 241 15.93 1.33 11.77
C LEU A 241 15.03 0.39 10.94
N VAL A 242 13.80 0.12 11.38
CA VAL A 242 12.83 -0.67 10.62
C VAL A 242 12.57 -0.04 9.25
N PHE A 243 12.35 1.28 9.21
CA PHE A 243 12.11 1.98 7.94
C PHE A 243 13.32 1.92 7.01
N LEU A 244 14.54 2.14 7.52
CA LEU A 244 15.77 2.03 6.72
C LEU A 244 15.99 0.61 6.21
N CYS A 245 15.77 -0.40 7.03
CA CYS A 245 15.86 -1.80 6.62
C CYS A 245 14.87 -2.11 5.50
N GLU A 246 13.63 -1.63 5.60
CA GLU A 246 12.63 -1.84 4.55
C GLU A 246 13.06 -1.20 3.22
N VAL A 247 13.50 0.06 3.25
CA VAL A 247 14.03 0.74 2.05
C VAL A 247 15.22 -0.02 1.46
N MET A 248 16.14 -0.52 2.29
CA MET A 248 17.27 -1.32 1.83
C MET A 248 16.81 -2.64 1.19
N ILE A 249 15.87 -3.34 1.82
CA ILE A 249 15.31 -4.59 1.31
C ILE A 249 14.60 -4.35 -0.04
N ASP A 250 13.83 -3.28 -0.16
CA ASP A 250 13.17 -2.89 -1.41
C ASP A 250 14.17 -2.58 -2.51
N ILE A 251 15.22 -1.81 -2.20
CA ILE A 251 16.28 -1.50 -3.17
C ILE A 251 16.90 -2.80 -3.71
N ILE A 252 17.18 -3.76 -2.83
CA ILE A 252 17.74 -5.06 -3.21
C ILE A 252 16.73 -5.84 -4.07
N LYS A 253 15.49 -6.01 -3.61
CA LYS A 253 14.41 -6.72 -4.32
C LYS A 253 14.23 -6.18 -5.74
N HIS A 254 14.12 -4.86 -5.89
CA HIS A 254 13.89 -4.21 -7.19
C HIS A 254 15.12 -4.30 -8.10
N SER A 255 16.32 -4.20 -7.54
CA SER A 255 17.57 -4.43 -8.31
C SER A 255 17.60 -5.84 -8.90
N PHE A 256 17.21 -6.85 -8.12
CA PHE A 256 17.14 -8.23 -8.59
C PHE A 256 16.02 -8.44 -9.62
N LEU A 257 14.78 -8.03 -9.30
CA LEU A 257 13.64 -8.22 -10.20
C LEU A 257 13.82 -7.54 -11.54
N ALA A 258 14.36 -6.32 -11.53
CA ALA A 258 14.57 -5.59 -12.77
C ALA A 258 15.73 -6.14 -13.60
N LYS A 259 16.76 -6.70 -12.95
CA LYS A 259 17.84 -7.43 -13.64
C LYS A 259 17.33 -8.74 -14.26
N PHE A 260 16.44 -9.47 -13.60
CA PHE A 260 15.90 -10.74 -14.11
C PHE A 260 14.84 -10.56 -15.20
N ASN A 261 14.10 -9.46 -15.17
CA ASN A 261 13.01 -9.18 -16.11
C ASN A 261 13.38 -8.13 -17.18
N ASP A 262 14.65 -7.72 -17.28
CA ASP A 262 15.15 -6.69 -18.20
C ASP A 262 14.29 -5.41 -18.22
N ILE A 263 13.80 -4.99 -17.04
CA ILE A 263 12.88 -3.86 -16.92
C ILE A 263 13.66 -2.56 -17.12
N LYS A 264 13.27 -1.79 -18.15
CA LYS A 264 13.87 -0.49 -18.45
C LYS A 264 13.51 0.55 -17.37
N PRO A 265 14.47 1.37 -16.88
CA PRO A 265 14.21 2.44 -15.92
C PRO A 265 13.18 3.49 -16.36
N ILE A 266 12.98 3.62 -17.67
CA ILE A 266 11.97 4.51 -18.27
C ILE A 266 10.56 4.15 -17.84
N LEU A 267 10.25 2.85 -17.67
CA LEU A 267 8.91 2.39 -17.32
C LEU A 267 8.45 2.92 -15.94
N PHE A 268 9.34 2.94 -14.95
CA PHE A 268 9.05 3.52 -13.63
C PHE A 268 8.80 5.04 -13.69
N SER A 269 9.47 5.74 -14.61
CA SER A 269 9.25 7.18 -14.80
C SER A 269 7.92 7.46 -15.51
N GLU A 270 7.49 6.57 -16.42
CA GLU A 270 6.17 6.63 -17.06
C GLU A 270 5.06 6.36 -16.04
N PHE A 271 5.18 5.30 -15.23
CA PHE A 271 4.23 5.03 -14.14
C PHE A 271 4.14 6.20 -13.15
N LEU A 272 5.26 6.82 -12.81
CA LEU A 272 5.26 8.01 -11.94
C LEU A 272 4.61 9.22 -12.61
N GLU A 273 4.82 9.42 -13.92
CA GLU A 273 4.14 10.48 -14.69
C GLU A 273 2.62 10.26 -14.70
N ASP A 274 2.17 9.03 -14.91
CA ASP A 274 0.75 8.68 -14.93
C ASP A 274 0.11 8.83 -13.54
N LEU A 275 0.78 8.38 -12.47
CA LEU A 275 0.33 8.59 -11.10
C LEU A 275 0.21 10.09 -10.76
N CYS A 276 1.15 10.91 -11.22
CA CYS A 276 1.11 12.36 -11.03
C CYS A 276 -0.04 13.01 -11.83
N LYS A 277 -0.31 12.58 -13.06
CA LYS A 277 -1.45 13.08 -13.84
C LYS A 277 -2.78 12.73 -13.20
N GLN A 278 -2.91 11.49 -12.71
CA GLN A 278 -4.09 11.04 -11.97
C GLN A 278 -4.32 11.89 -10.71
N THR A 279 -3.26 12.16 -9.93
CA THR A 279 -3.32 13.04 -8.75
C THR A 279 -3.83 14.45 -9.08
N LEU A 280 -3.53 14.97 -10.28
CA LEU A 280 -3.97 16.29 -10.75
C LEU A 280 -5.35 16.26 -11.43
N ASN A 281 -6.02 15.11 -11.49
CA ASN A 281 -7.24 14.89 -12.27
C ASN A 281 -7.10 15.26 -13.76
N ILE A 282 -5.88 15.19 -14.32
CA ILE A 282 -5.65 15.39 -15.75
C ILE A 282 -5.96 14.06 -16.43
N HIS A 283 -7.17 13.92 -16.98
CA HIS A 283 -7.59 12.71 -17.68
C HIS A 283 -6.84 12.59 -19.01
N SER A 284 -6.11 11.48 -19.22
CA SER A 284 -5.63 11.10 -20.55
C SER A 284 -6.72 10.29 -21.24
N ASP A 285 -7.04 10.63 -22.48
CA ASP A 285 -8.20 10.19 -23.29
C ASP A 285 -8.22 8.68 -23.67
N GLY A 286 -7.83 7.80 -22.74
CA GLY A 286 -7.72 6.36 -23.00
C GLY A 286 -7.30 5.47 -21.82
N SER A 287 -7.06 5.98 -20.60
CA SER A 287 -6.65 5.10 -19.48
C SER A 287 -7.86 4.42 -18.83
N LYS A 288 -7.94 3.09 -18.99
CA LYS A 288 -8.92 2.23 -18.31
C LYS A 288 -8.69 2.22 -16.79
N LYS A 289 -9.82 2.31 -16.07
CA LYS A 289 -10.07 2.00 -14.65
C LYS A 289 -9.33 2.88 -13.63
N ASN A 290 -10.13 3.69 -12.91
CA ASN A 290 -9.71 4.39 -11.70
C ASN A 290 -9.16 3.38 -10.68
N LEU A 291 -7.86 3.44 -10.41
CA LEU A 291 -7.25 2.79 -9.25
C LEU A 291 -7.61 3.60 -8.01
N THR A 292 -8.87 3.52 -7.60
CA THR A 292 -9.31 4.13 -6.35
C THR A 292 -8.83 3.22 -5.23
N PHE A 293 -7.59 3.44 -4.79
CA PHE A 293 -7.04 2.75 -3.63
C PHE A 293 -7.75 3.27 -2.37
N VAL A 294 -8.57 2.42 -1.79
CA VAL A 294 -9.24 2.66 -0.52
C VAL A 294 -8.60 1.74 0.52
N PRO A 295 -7.64 2.22 1.34
CA PRO A 295 -6.95 1.39 2.34
C PRO A 295 -7.85 1.08 3.54
N LEU A 296 -8.89 0.27 3.33
CA LEU A 296 -9.93 -0.08 4.31
C LEU A 296 -9.39 -0.90 5.48
N ALA A 297 -8.70 -2.00 5.19
CA ALA A 297 -8.18 -2.92 6.22
C ALA A 297 -7.24 -2.23 7.23
N PRO A 298 -6.20 -1.50 6.80
CA PRO A 298 -5.36 -0.77 7.75
C PRO A 298 -6.11 0.39 8.44
N ALA A 299 -7.17 0.97 7.85
CA ALA A 299 -8.04 1.92 8.57
C ALA A 299 -8.78 1.26 9.74
N CYS A 300 -9.33 0.07 9.53
CA CYS A 300 -9.99 -0.67 10.61
C CYS A 300 -9.01 -1.00 11.75
N VAL A 301 -7.77 -1.41 11.43
CA VAL A 301 -6.71 -1.68 12.42
C VAL A 301 -6.36 -0.41 13.19
N VAL A 302 -6.10 0.70 12.51
CA VAL A 302 -5.75 1.97 13.17
C VAL A 302 -6.88 2.46 14.08
N ILE A 303 -8.14 2.38 13.64
CA ILE A 303 -9.31 2.76 14.45
C ILE A 303 -9.40 1.88 15.71
N ARG A 304 -9.27 0.55 15.57
CA ARG A 304 -9.27 -0.38 16.70
C ARG A 304 -8.20 -0.03 17.72
N VAL A 305 -7.00 0.28 17.24
CA VAL A 305 -5.80 0.55 18.05
C VAL A 305 -5.89 1.89 18.78
N LEU A 306 -6.40 2.92 18.12
CA LEU A 306 -6.55 4.24 18.73
C LEU A 306 -7.72 4.27 19.73
N SER A 307 -8.71 3.40 19.59
CA SER A 307 -9.88 3.32 20.49
C SER A 307 -9.50 3.27 21.99
N PRO A 308 -8.61 2.37 22.47
CA PRO A 308 -8.17 2.34 23.87
C PRO A 308 -7.35 3.57 24.28
N VAL A 309 -6.54 4.15 23.38
CA VAL A 309 -5.80 5.40 23.65
C VAL A 309 -6.76 6.55 23.93
N TYR A 310 -7.79 6.67 23.11
CA TYR A 310 -8.86 7.65 23.32
C TYR A 310 -9.61 7.38 24.62
N ALA A 311 -9.87 6.12 24.96
CA ALA A 311 -10.55 5.75 26.19
C ALA A 311 -9.73 6.12 27.45
N ALA A 312 -8.40 5.97 27.42
CA ALA A 312 -7.52 6.27 28.54
C ALA A 312 -7.40 7.79 28.81
N HIS A 313 -7.48 8.62 27.79
CA HIS A 313 -7.41 10.09 27.92
C HIS A 313 -8.75 10.74 28.33
N LEU A 314 -9.83 9.97 28.49
CA LEU A 314 -11.13 10.52 28.92
C LEU A 314 -11.19 10.65 30.45
N PRO A 315 -11.53 11.84 30.99
CA PRO A 315 -11.60 12.04 32.43
C PRO A 315 -12.76 11.28 33.08
N TYR A 316 -12.49 10.62 34.19
CA TYR A 316 -13.50 9.91 34.99
C TYR A 316 -14.47 10.93 35.61
N SER A 317 -15.68 11.04 35.06
CA SER A 317 -16.62 12.11 35.37
C SER A 317 -18.07 11.69 35.09
N PRO A 318 -19.08 12.38 35.66
CA PRO A 318 -20.48 12.07 35.37
C PRO A 318 -20.77 12.11 33.86
N LEU A 319 -21.70 11.25 33.41
CA LEU A 319 -22.04 11.03 31.99
C LEU A 319 -22.07 12.28 31.10
N PRO A 320 -22.73 13.42 31.46
CA PRO A 320 -22.75 14.60 30.61
C PRO A 320 -21.37 15.25 30.43
N TRP A 321 -20.55 15.26 31.49
CA TRP A 321 -19.19 15.81 31.42
C TRP A 321 -18.30 14.92 30.56
N ARG A 322 -18.44 13.60 30.68
CA ARG A 322 -17.74 12.63 29.83
C ARG A 322 -18.09 12.83 28.34
N LEU A 323 -19.36 13.00 28.00
CA LEU A 323 -19.79 13.27 26.62
C LEU A 323 -19.22 14.58 26.08
N PHE A 324 -19.15 15.63 26.91
CA PHE A 324 -18.54 16.90 26.54
C PHE A 324 -17.04 16.73 26.18
N TRP A 325 -16.28 16.00 26.99
CA TRP A 325 -14.87 15.71 26.69
C TRP A 325 -14.68 14.81 25.48
N ILE A 326 -15.55 13.81 25.26
CA ILE A 326 -15.56 13.01 24.03
C ILE A 326 -15.75 13.91 22.82
N PHE A 327 -16.71 14.83 22.87
CA PHE A 327 -16.97 15.77 21.78
C PHE A 327 -15.75 16.66 21.52
N ILE A 328 -15.15 17.25 22.55
CA ILE A 328 -13.94 18.07 22.40
C ILE A 328 -12.79 17.26 21.81
N LEU A 329 -12.47 16.09 22.37
CA LEU A 329 -11.36 15.27 21.92
C LEU A 329 -11.55 14.82 20.47
N SER A 330 -12.76 14.37 20.11
CA SER A 330 -13.11 13.99 18.74
C SER A 330 -13.06 15.16 17.75
N ALA A 331 -13.50 16.36 18.18
CA ALA A 331 -13.43 17.55 17.35
C ALA A 331 -11.96 17.98 17.11
N MET A 332 -11.14 17.97 18.16
CA MET A 332 -9.71 18.29 18.04
C MET A 332 -8.99 17.32 17.11
N THR A 333 -9.27 16.02 17.23
CA THR A 333 -8.62 15.01 16.41
C THR A 333 -9.12 15.04 14.97
N PHE A 334 -10.41 15.32 14.75
CA PHE A 334 -10.95 15.58 13.42
C PHE A 334 -10.28 16.78 12.75
N VAL A 335 -10.12 17.89 13.47
CA VAL A 335 -9.43 19.09 12.96
C VAL A 335 -7.97 18.77 12.62
N MET A 336 -7.25 18.07 13.51
CA MET A 336 -5.87 17.67 13.29
C MET A 336 -5.71 16.79 12.04
N LEU A 337 -6.52 15.74 11.91
CA LEU A 337 -6.50 14.84 10.74
C LEU A 337 -6.90 15.58 9.45
N SER A 338 -7.85 16.51 9.53
CA SER A 338 -8.26 17.33 8.38
C SER A 338 -7.15 18.29 7.94
N CYS A 339 -6.44 18.91 8.89
CA CYS A 339 -5.29 19.74 8.58
C CYS A 339 -4.17 18.92 7.93
N LEU A 340 -3.86 17.75 8.50
CA LEU A 340 -2.87 16.83 7.93
C LEU A 340 -3.25 16.40 6.51
N LYS A 341 -4.53 16.08 6.28
CA LYS A 341 -5.05 15.75 4.95
C LYS A 341 -4.81 16.89 3.96
N VAL A 342 -5.20 18.11 4.32
CA VAL A 342 -5.03 19.28 3.44
C VAL A 342 -3.55 19.52 3.14
N MET A 343 -2.67 19.42 4.13
CA MET A 343 -1.23 19.56 3.94
C MET A 343 -0.66 18.52 2.96
N ILE A 344 -0.99 17.24 3.16
CA ILE A 344 -0.51 16.15 2.29
C ILE A 344 -1.07 16.32 0.87
N GLY A 345 -2.38 16.56 0.73
CA GLY A 345 -3.02 16.76 -0.57
C GLY A 345 -2.45 17.96 -1.34
N MET A 346 -2.17 19.08 -0.67
CA MET A 346 -1.51 20.23 -1.29
C MET A 346 -0.06 19.92 -1.68
N GLY A 347 0.69 19.25 -0.81
CA GLY A 347 2.06 18.82 -1.09
C GLY A 347 2.15 17.89 -2.29
N LEU A 348 1.25 16.91 -2.35
CA LEU A 348 1.17 15.93 -3.44
C LEU A 348 0.82 16.59 -4.78
N ARG A 349 -0.16 17.50 -4.79
CA ARG A 349 -0.50 18.30 -6.00
C ARG A 349 0.66 19.16 -6.47
N LYS A 350 1.40 19.79 -5.53
CA LYS A 350 2.58 20.59 -5.86
C LYS A 350 3.70 19.73 -6.46
N HIS A 351 3.98 18.58 -5.86
CA HIS A 351 4.96 17.61 -6.36
C HIS A 351 4.57 17.09 -7.75
N ALA A 352 3.31 16.66 -7.93
CA ALA A 352 2.79 16.18 -9.20
C ALA A 352 2.89 17.24 -10.31
N THR A 353 2.51 18.49 -10.02
CA THR A 353 2.60 19.60 -10.98
C THR A 353 4.05 19.85 -11.40
N TRP A 354 4.96 19.88 -10.43
CA TRP A 354 6.39 20.03 -10.70
C TRP A 354 6.93 18.89 -11.56
N TYR A 355 6.57 17.64 -11.24
CA TYR A 355 7.04 16.45 -11.95
C TYR A 355 6.56 16.42 -13.40
N VAL A 356 5.26 16.65 -13.63
CA VAL A 356 4.65 16.67 -14.97
C VAL A 356 5.26 17.80 -15.82
N THR A 357 5.40 19.00 -15.27
CA THR A 357 6.04 20.14 -15.96
C THR A 357 7.49 19.82 -16.34
N ARG A 358 8.23 19.14 -15.45
CA ARG A 358 9.60 18.69 -15.72
C ARG A 358 9.66 17.65 -16.83
N CYS A 359 8.71 16.72 -16.90
CA CYS A 359 8.64 15.73 -17.98
C CYS A 359 8.31 16.37 -19.33
N GLN A 360 7.36 17.31 -19.36
CA GLN A 360 7.02 18.07 -20.58
C GLN A 360 8.22 18.86 -21.12
N LYS A 361 8.96 19.56 -20.26
CA LYS A 361 10.19 20.28 -20.66
C LYS A 361 11.26 19.37 -21.26
N ARG A 362 11.39 18.12 -20.78
CA ARG A 362 12.35 17.15 -21.34
C ARG A 362 11.93 16.64 -22.72
N LYS A 363 10.63 16.43 -22.95
CA LYS A 363 10.10 16.02 -24.26
C LYS A 363 10.36 17.12 -25.31
N LEU A 364 10.09 18.37 -24.96
CA LEU A 364 10.38 19.57 -25.80
C LEU A 364 11.85 19.84 -26.14
N HIS A 365 12.81 19.17 -25.50
CA HIS A 365 14.25 19.32 -25.81
C HIS A 365 14.82 18.09 -26.53
N SER A 366 14.00 17.05 -26.70
CA SER A 366 14.39 15.81 -27.40
C SER A 366 13.83 15.74 -28.82
N ASP A 367 12.83 16.58 -29.12
CA ASP A 367 12.34 16.92 -30.46
C ASP A 367 13.09 18.15 -30.99
#